data_AF-A0A949DJM0-F1
#
_entry.id   AF-A0A949DJM0-F1
#
_cell.length_a   1.000
_cell.length_b   1.000
_cell.length_c   1.000
_cell.angle_alpha   90.00
_cell.angle_beta   90.00
_cell.angle_gamma   90.00
#
_symmetry.space_group_name_H-M   'P 1'
#
loop_
_entity.id
_entity.type
_entity.pdbx_description
1 polymer ?
#
loop_
_entity_poly.entity_id
_entity_poly.type
_entity_poly.pdbx_seq_one_letter_code
_entity_poly.pdbx_strand_id
1 'polypeptide(L)'
;MLDGLYLAQEEIKQQGLIHTKVSGRYEIVQELPKDANTFDEIFNYADAYGNIRFAYIDDVHKASASATKEQKSASAIGGEIGIKTAEYNGFSFNISAYVSQSIGFLSPQKEDLNPDFVNLNQDSFAYIAQASLNYEHELFQAKLGRIQVETPYANSDDIRMAANTFEGAFAKIDYSANLSSQIMFLNRWAGYDSQDTLSQDVFKELYEDSKGVGIASLTYEYARNSELSFWVNHIDNMSQIAYAEMVGIFFIDGDAFHLDYGVQGSSIRELGDSGIEGNVYGLMSIIHYNGAFLGISYNKAFVDTDKKITDGFGGGPYYTSLD
;
A
#
# COMPACT_ATOMS: atom_id res chain seq x y z
N MET A 1 46.98 6.38 -8.77
CA MET A 1 46.76 5.26 -7.84
C MET A 1 46.08 5.82 -6.61
N LEU A 2 44.75 5.85 -6.65
CA LEU A 2 43.85 6.15 -5.53
C LEU A 2 42.65 5.24 -5.77
N ASP A 3 42.80 3.97 -5.40
CA ASP A 3 41.69 3.06 -5.17
C ASP A 3 41.07 3.48 -3.83
N GLY A 4 39.75 3.60 -3.65
CA GLY A 4 38.71 2.76 -4.22
C GLY A 4 38.12 1.96 -3.05
N LEU A 5 37.24 2.59 -2.28
CA LEU A 5 36.39 1.93 -1.27
C LEU A 5 35.08 2.74 -1.19
N TYR A 6 34.26 2.57 -2.24
CA TYR A 6 32.84 2.80 -2.16
C TYR A 6 32.26 1.69 -1.26
N LEU A 7 32.01 2.00 0.00
CA LEU A 7 31.14 1.18 0.83
C LEU A 7 29.72 1.35 0.29
N ALA A 8 29.11 0.24 -0.10
CA ALA A 8 27.72 0.19 -0.55
C ALA A 8 26.82 0.83 0.50
N GLN A 9 26.03 1.82 0.06
CA GLN A 9 24.91 2.37 0.82
C GLN A 9 23.88 1.26 1.01
N GLU A 10 23.68 0.80 2.25
CA GLU A 10 22.39 0.19 2.62
C GLU A 10 21.34 1.30 2.62
N GLU A 11 20.62 1.42 1.51
CA GLU A 11 19.32 2.09 1.46
C GLU A 11 18.37 1.32 2.39
N ILE A 12 18.03 1.91 3.54
CA ILE A 12 16.87 1.45 4.32
C ILE A 12 15.63 1.95 3.57
N LYS A 13 15.21 1.22 2.54
CA LYS A 13 13.90 1.40 1.90
C LYS A 13 12.85 0.65 2.70
N GLN A 14 12.23 1.37 3.64
CA GLN A 14 10.83 1.28 4.07
C GLN A 14 10.68 2.10 5.36
N GLN A 15 10.10 3.29 5.26
CA GLN A 15 9.51 3.97 6.41
C GLN A 15 8.01 4.03 6.20
N GLY A 16 7.32 3.23 7.02
CA GLY A 16 5.91 2.93 6.93
C GLY A 16 5.69 1.58 7.58
N LEU A 17 5.15 1.61 8.81
CA LEU A 17 4.80 0.48 9.68
C LEU A 17 5.88 0.01 10.68
N ILE A 18 5.45 0.06 11.94
CA ILE A 18 6.05 -0.54 13.14
C ILE A 18 6.25 -2.03 12.87
N HIS A 19 7.35 -2.58 13.39
CA HIS A 19 7.89 -3.94 13.22
C HIS A 19 8.98 -4.08 12.13
N THR A 20 10.17 -3.63 12.51
CA THR A 20 11.44 -4.01 11.87
C THR A 20 11.54 -5.53 11.74
N LYS A 21 11.70 -6.01 10.51
CA LYS A 21 11.98 -7.39 10.15
C LYS A 21 13.21 -7.86 10.93
N VAL A 22 13.02 -8.81 11.86
CA VAL A 22 14.13 -9.49 12.53
C VAL A 22 14.89 -10.28 11.47
N SER A 23 16.00 -9.73 11.00
CA SER A 23 16.97 -10.47 10.18
C SER A 23 17.54 -11.60 11.02
N GLY A 24 17.34 -12.84 10.58
CA GLY A 24 17.95 -14.02 11.19
C GLY A 24 16.95 -15.14 11.45
N ARG A 25 16.77 -16.02 10.46
CA ARG A 25 16.36 -17.44 10.62
C ARG A 25 16.30 -18.26 9.31
N TYR A 26 16.90 -17.80 8.22
CA TYR A 26 16.93 -18.53 6.95
C TYR A 26 18.35 -18.57 6.41
N GLU A 27 18.86 -19.78 6.11
CA GLU A 27 20.06 -19.93 5.29
C GLU A 27 19.65 -19.79 3.84
N ILE A 28 20.22 -18.81 3.14
CA ILE A 28 20.05 -18.67 1.70
C ILE A 28 20.83 -19.81 1.06
N VAL A 29 20.10 -20.83 0.60
CA VAL A 29 20.70 -22.02 -0.02
C VAL A 29 21.24 -21.71 -1.41
N GLN A 30 20.60 -20.77 -2.12
CA GLN A 30 20.98 -20.34 -3.46
C GLN A 30 20.34 -18.99 -3.79
N GLU A 31 21.11 -18.03 -4.28
CA GLU A 31 20.58 -16.84 -4.95
C GLU A 31 20.52 -17.11 -6.45
N LEU A 32 19.34 -16.93 -7.05
CA LEU A 32 19.19 -17.04 -8.50
C LEU A 32 19.65 -15.74 -9.17
N PRO A 33 20.20 -15.81 -10.40
CA PRO A 33 20.55 -14.60 -11.16
C PRO A 33 19.33 -13.69 -11.35
N LYS A 34 19.52 -12.38 -11.16
CA LYS A 34 18.46 -11.39 -11.44
C LYS A 34 18.31 -11.11 -12.92
N ASP A 35 19.39 -11.24 -13.69
CA ASP A 35 19.44 -11.04 -15.13
C ASP A 35 19.57 -12.37 -15.87
N ALA A 36 18.84 -12.49 -16.97
CA ALA A 36 18.87 -13.60 -17.90
C ALA A 36 19.47 -13.17 -19.24
N ASN A 37 20.28 -14.03 -19.86
CA ASN A 37 20.87 -13.77 -21.18
C ASN A 37 19.95 -14.21 -22.33
N THR A 38 18.97 -15.07 -22.02
CA THR A 38 17.98 -15.57 -22.99
C THR A 38 16.58 -15.50 -22.41
N PHE A 39 15.58 -15.52 -23.28
CA PHE A 39 14.17 -15.54 -22.84
C PHE A 39 13.85 -16.80 -22.02
N ASP A 40 14.41 -17.97 -22.37
CA ASP A 40 14.14 -19.21 -21.63
C ASP A 40 14.74 -19.16 -20.20
N GLU A 41 15.87 -18.46 -20.03
CA GLU A 41 16.52 -18.29 -18.73
C GLU A 41 15.67 -17.50 -17.72
N ILE A 42 14.75 -16.63 -18.18
CA ILE A 42 13.91 -15.83 -17.25
C ILE A 42 13.07 -16.72 -16.33
N PHE A 43 12.66 -17.89 -16.82
CA PHE A 43 11.86 -18.86 -16.06
C PHE A 43 12.73 -19.78 -15.20
N ASN A 44 13.96 -20.07 -15.65
CA ASN A 44 14.92 -20.86 -14.86
C ASN A 44 15.39 -20.11 -13.61
N TYR A 45 15.40 -18.78 -13.68
CA TYR A 45 15.82 -17.89 -12.60
C TYR A 45 14.63 -17.19 -11.93
N ALA A 46 13.41 -17.69 -12.14
CA ALA A 46 12.24 -17.12 -11.51
C ALA A 46 12.27 -17.32 -9.99
N ASP A 47 12.04 -16.24 -9.26
CA ASP A 47 12.00 -16.21 -7.80
C ASP A 47 10.57 -16.41 -7.32
N ALA A 48 10.36 -17.43 -6.49
CA ALA A 48 9.07 -17.70 -5.87
C ALA A 48 9.03 -17.02 -4.50
N TYR A 49 7.98 -16.24 -4.26
CA TYR A 49 7.81 -15.48 -3.03
C TYR A 49 6.41 -15.68 -2.46
N GLY A 50 6.23 -15.29 -1.20
CA GLY A 50 4.94 -15.35 -0.57
C GLY A 50 5.00 -15.19 0.94
N ASN A 51 3.83 -15.18 1.54
CA ASN A 51 3.65 -15.17 2.98
C ASN A 51 2.49 -16.11 3.36
N ILE A 52 2.56 -16.67 4.56
CA ILE A 52 1.47 -17.44 5.15
C ILE A 52 0.99 -16.67 6.38
N ARG A 53 -0.31 -16.46 6.46
CA ARG A 53 -1.00 -15.74 7.53
C ARG A 53 -1.96 -16.69 8.21
N PHE A 54 -1.96 -16.60 9.54
CA PHE A 54 -3.04 -17.10 10.37
C PHE A 54 -3.63 -15.88 11.08
N ALA A 55 -4.94 -15.69 10.95
CA ALA A 55 -5.63 -14.53 11.50
C ALA A 55 -6.85 -14.95 12.32
N TYR A 56 -7.09 -14.22 13.40
CA TYR A 56 -8.27 -14.29 14.23
C TYR A 56 -8.78 -12.87 14.47
N ILE A 57 -10.07 -12.65 14.29
CA ILE A 57 -10.73 -11.38 14.62
C ILE A 57 -11.97 -11.66 15.45
N ASP A 58 -12.22 -10.78 16.41
CA ASP A 58 -13.42 -10.76 17.25
C ASP A 58 -13.84 -9.30 17.41
N ASP A 59 -15.00 -8.98 16.85
CA ASP A 59 -15.57 -7.63 16.87
C ASP A 59 -16.92 -7.66 17.59
N VAL A 60 -17.14 -6.66 18.42
CA VAL A 60 -18.42 -6.41 19.10
C VAL A 60 -19.01 -5.13 18.54
N HIS A 61 -19.83 -5.27 17.50
CA HIS A 61 -20.58 -4.15 16.94
C HIS A 61 -21.70 -3.74 17.91
N LYS A 62 -21.63 -2.52 18.44
CA LYS A 62 -22.77 -1.83 19.04
C LYS A 62 -23.50 -1.04 17.96
N ALA A 63 -24.23 -1.72 17.10
CA ALA A 63 -25.02 -1.04 16.07
C ALA A 63 -26.23 -0.33 16.71
N SER A 64 -26.15 1.00 16.82
CA SER A 64 -27.30 1.90 17.07
C SER A 64 -28.00 1.73 18.44
N ALA A 65 -28.96 2.60 18.75
CA ALA A 65 -29.66 2.72 20.04
C ALA A 65 -30.51 1.48 20.45
N SER A 66 -30.36 0.34 19.79
CA SER A 66 -30.95 -0.95 20.16
C SER A 66 -29.90 -1.83 20.84
N ALA A 67 -30.25 -2.36 22.03
CA ALA A 67 -29.34 -3.01 22.97
C ALA A 67 -28.83 -4.42 22.59
N THR A 68 -28.95 -4.86 21.32
CA THR A 68 -28.45 -6.17 20.90
C THR A 68 -27.04 -6.01 20.34
N LYS A 69 -26.04 -6.40 21.14
CA LYS A 69 -24.66 -6.58 20.68
C LYS A 69 -24.64 -7.73 19.68
N GLU A 70 -24.16 -7.49 18.47
CA GLU A 70 -23.78 -8.56 17.56
C GLU A 70 -22.27 -8.74 17.69
N GLN A 71 -21.86 -9.87 18.27
CA GLN A 71 -20.45 -10.26 18.33
C GLN A 71 -20.18 -11.14 17.11
N LYS A 72 -19.22 -10.74 16.28
CA LYS A 72 -18.80 -11.50 15.10
C LYS A 72 -17.33 -11.84 15.20
N SER A 73 -17.00 -13.08 14.87
CA SER A 73 -15.61 -13.53 14.87
C SER A 73 -15.29 -14.35 13.64
N ALA A 74 -14.01 -14.43 13.27
CA ALA A 74 -13.55 -15.28 12.19
C ALA A 74 -12.11 -15.74 12.44
N SER A 75 -11.80 -16.94 11.96
CA SER A 75 -10.44 -17.47 11.89
C SER A 75 -10.13 -17.92 10.47
N ALA A 76 -8.99 -17.51 9.93
CA ALA A 76 -8.58 -17.90 8.60
C ALA A 76 -7.09 -18.24 8.53
N ILE A 77 -6.74 -19.07 7.55
CA ILE A 77 -5.38 -19.30 7.08
C ILE A 77 -5.29 -18.93 5.60
N GLY A 78 -4.20 -18.31 5.19
CA GLY A 78 -4.07 -17.82 3.83
C GLY A 78 -2.78 -17.03 3.62
N GLY A 79 -2.81 -16.08 2.70
CA GLY A 79 -1.67 -15.21 2.38
C GLY A 79 -1.44 -15.10 0.88
N GLU A 80 -0.26 -14.63 0.50
CA GLU A 80 0.15 -14.45 -0.89
C GLU A 80 1.10 -15.57 -1.33
N ILE A 81 0.94 -16.02 -2.57
CA ILE A 81 1.96 -16.79 -3.28
C ILE A 81 2.18 -16.16 -4.65
N GLY A 82 3.44 -16.01 -5.04
CA GLY A 82 3.81 -15.38 -6.30
C GLY A 82 5.11 -15.89 -6.88
N ILE A 83 5.30 -15.57 -8.16
CA ILE A 83 6.51 -15.84 -8.92
C ILE A 83 6.86 -14.58 -9.71
N LYS A 84 8.12 -14.15 -9.60
CA LYS A 84 8.69 -13.09 -10.44
C LYS A 84 9.81 -13.68 -11.29
N THR A 85 9.78 -13.48 -12.61
CA THR A 85 10.86 -13.94 -13.49
C THR A 85 12.12 -13.09 -13.30
N ALA A 86 13.28 -13.62 -13.69
CA ALA A 86 14.45 -12.79 -13.92
C ALA A 86 14.20 -11.78 -15.07
N GLU A 87 15.07 -10.79 -15.16
CA GLU A 87 15.02 -9.72 -16.14
C GLU A 87 15.72 -10.14 -17.44
N TYR A 88 15.06 -9.92 -18.57
CA TYR A 88 15.65 -10.05 -19.90
C TYR A 88 15.56 -8.72 -20.63
N ASN A 89 16.70 -8.08 -20.86
CA ASN A 89 16.79 -6.72 -21.39
C ASN A 89 15.94 -5.71 -20.58
N GLY A 90 15.95 -5.85 -19.25
CA GLY A 90 15.17 -5.03 -18.31
C GLY A 90 13.70 -5.46 -18.15
N PHE A 91 13.19 -6.40 -18.96
CA PHE A 91 11.80 -6.87 -18.83
C PHE A 91 11.67 -8.07 -17.89
N SER A 92 10.69 -8.05 -16.99
CA SER A 92 10.31 -9.20 -16.15
C SER A 92 8.79 -9.35 -16.04
N PHE A 93 8.33 -10.55 -15.71
CA PHE A 93 6.92 -10.84 -15.42
C PHE A 93 6.73 -11.08 -13.93
N ASN A 94 5.61 -10.62 -13.38
CA ASN A 94 5.18 -10.94 -12.02
C ASN A 94 3.77 -11.51 -12.05
N ILE A 95 3.55 -12.59 -11.30
CA ILE A 95 2.21 -13.12 -11.05
C ILE A 95 2.10 -13.50 -9.57
N SER A 96 1.03 -13.08 -8.91
CA SER A 96 0.72 -13.54 -7.55
C SER A 96 -0.77 -13.68 -7.32
N ALA A 97 -1.11 -14.52 -6.36
CA ALA A 97 -2.46 -14.78 -5.94
C ALA A 97 -2.58 -14.70 -4.42
N TYR A 98 -3.67 -14.12 -3.95
CA TYR A 98 -4.10 -14.24 -2.56
C TYR A 98 -5.02 -15.43 -2.41
N VAL A 99 -4.90 -16.11 -1.28
CA VAL A 99 -5.80 -17.17 -0.84
C VAL A 99 -6.22 -16.88 0.59
N SER A 100 -7.49 -17.05 0.92
CA SER A 100 -7.98 -17.05 2.29
C SER A 100 -8.95 -18.20 2.50
N GLN A 101 -8.65 -19.04 3.49
CA GLN A 101 -9.44 -20.21 3.85
C GLN A 101 -9.94 -20.08 5.29
N SER A 102 -11.26 -20.01 5.46
CA SER A 102 -11.86 -20.07 6.80
C SER A 102 -11.56 -21.41 7.48
N ILE A 103 -11.22 -21.33 8.78
CA ILE A 103 -10.94 -22.48 9.62
C ILE A 103 -12.22 -22.83 10.40
N GLY A 104 -13.00 -23.76 9.85
CA GLY A 104 -14.36 -24.02 10.32
C GLY A 104 -14.51 -24.47 11.79
N PHE A 105 -13.46 -25.02 12.42
CA PHE A 105 -13.51 -25.38 13.86
C PHE A 105 -13.15 -24.23 14.81
N LEU A 106 -12.58 -23.13 14.28
CA LEU A 106 -12.25 -21.91 15.02
C LEU A 106 -13.13 -20.72 14.62
N SER A 107 -13.88 -20.86 13.53
CA SER A 107 -14.85 -19.87 13.07
C SER A 107 -16.25 -20.26 13.53
N PRO A 108 -17.10 -19.29 13.87
CA PRO A 108 -18.50 -19.56 14.16
C PRO A 108 -19.27 -19.93 12.88
N GLN A 109 -20.58 -20.19 13.04
CA GLN A 109 -21.46 -20.37 11.89
C GLN A 109 -21.62 -19.05 11.11
N LYS A 110 -22.11 -19.15 9.87
CA LYS A 110 -22.22 -18.04 8.92
C LYS A 110 -22.93 -16.81 9.50
N GLU A 111 -23.94 -17.00 10.33
CA GLU A 111 -24.71 -15.91 10.96
C GLU A 111 -23.85 -15.01 11.86
N ASP A 112 -22.88 -15.59 12.56
CA ASP A 112 -21.98 -14.91 13.51
C ASP A 112 -20.55 -14.72 12.93
N LEU A 113 -20.35 -15.04 11.65
CA LEU A 113 -19.05 -14.95 11.00
C LEU A 113 -18.72 -13.48 10.66
N ASN A 114 -17.53 -13.04 11.10
CA ASN A 114 -16.96 -11.77 10.65
C ASN A 114 -16.51 -11.89 9.17
N PRO A 115 -16.93 -10.99 8.27
CA PRO A 115 -16.64 -11.11 6.85
C PRO A 115 -15.19 -10.74 6.45
N ASP A 116 -14.39 -10.15 7.35
CA ASP A 116 -13.08 -9.56 7.00
C ASP A 116 -12.07 -10.53 6.36
N PHE A 117 -12.20 -11.83 6.65
CA PHE A 117 -11.29 -12.87 6.14
C PHE A 117 -11.89 -13.74 5.04
N VAL A 118 -13.12 -13.48 4.61
CA VAL A 118 -13.87 -14.28 3.63
C VAL A 118 -14.47 -13.38 2.56
N ASN A 119 -15.02 -13.96 1.49
CA ASN A 119 -15.73 -13.17 0.49
C ASN A 119 -17.10 -12.70 1.02
N LEU A 120 -17.80 -11.82 0.27
CA LEU A 120 -19.13 -11.32 0.66
C LEU A 120 -20.19 -12.43 0.84
N ASN A 121 -19.99 -13.61 0.24
CA ASN A 121 -20.86 -14.79 0.43
C ASN A 121 -20.47 -15.64 1.65
N GLN A 122 -19.52 -15.15 2.45
CA GLN A 122 -18.94 -15.81 3.62
C GLN A 122 -18.25 -17.14 3.27
N ASP A 123 -17.68 -17.23 2.09
CA ASP A 123 -16.89 -18.36 1.63
C ASP A 123 -15.41 -17.99 1.55
N SER A 124 -14.55 -19.00 1.66
CA SER A 124 -13.13 -18.89 1.33
C SER A 124 -12.94 -18.39 -0.11
N PHE A 125 -11.84 -17.69 -0.38
CA PHE A 125 -11.58 -17.12 -1.69
C PHE A 125 -10.13 -17.31 -2.12
N ALA A 126 -9.92 -17.19 -3.44
CA ALA A 126 -8.61 -17.07 -4.05
C ALA A 126 -8.72 -16.26 -5.33
N TYR A 127 -7.79 -15.35 -5.59
CA TYR A 127 -7.76 -14.58 -6.83
C TYR A 127 -6.35 -14.16 -7.22
N ILE A 128 -6.15 -13.93 -8.52
CA ILE A 128 -4.89 -13.39 -9.06
C ILE A 128 -4.85 -11.89 -8.75
N ALA A 129 -4.03 -11.53 -7.78
CA ALA A 129 -3.88 -10.17 -7.27
C ALA A 129 -2.90 -9.36 -8.12
N GLN A 130 -1.78 -9.96 -8.51
CA GLN A 130 -0.80 -9.34 -9.41
C GLN A 130 -0.61 -10.19 -10.67
N ALA A 131 -0.47 -9.50 -11.80
CA ALA A 131 -0.21 -10.07 -13.11
C ALA A 131 0.33 -8.93 -13.97
N SER A 132 1.65 -8.73 -13.95
CA SER A 132 2.27 -7.55 -14.53
C SER A 132 3.46 -7.88 -15.43
N LEU A 133 3.62 -7.05 -16.45
CA LEU A 133 4.89 -6.86 -17.17
C LEU A 133 5.60 -5.66 -16.55
N ASN A 134 6.84 -5.86 -16.15
CA ASN A 134 7.68 -4.83 -15.56
C ASN A 134 8.84 -4.53 -16.51
N TYR A 135 9.30 -3.29 -16.51
CA TYR A 135 10.52 -2.85 -17.17
C TYR A 135 11.35 -2.04 -16.19
N GLU A 136 12.63 -2.39 -16.04
CA GLU A 136 13.59 -1.72 -15.19
C GLU A 136 14.79 -1.26 -16.02
N HIS A 137 15.19 -0.01 -15.80
CA HIS A 137 16.41 0.61 -16.30
C HIS A 137 16.92 1.57 -15.23
N GLU A 138 18.21 1.90 -15.23
CA GLU A 138 18.90 2.70 -14.19
C GLU A 138 18.13 3.96 -13.71
N LEU A 139 17.41 4.63 -14.61
CA LEU A 139 16.68 5.87 -14.33
C LEU A 139 15.17 5.78 -14.57
N PHE A 140 14.67 4.61 -15.01
CA PHE A 140 13.30 4.47 -15.46
C PHE A 140 12.72 3.11 -15.09
N GLN A 141 11.55 3.12 -14.49
CA GLN A 141 10.81 1.93 -14.12
C GLN A 141 9.40 2.02 -14.69
N ALA A 142 8.86 0.91 -15.17
CA ALA A 142 7.47 0.84 -15.60
C ALA A 142 6.85 -0.50 -15.24
N LYS A 143 5.55 -0.47 -14.96
CA LYS A 143 4.73 -1.67 -14.73
C LYS A 143 3.40 -1.53 -15.45
N LEU A 144 2.91 -2.62 -16.03
CA LEU A 144 1.64 -2.69 -16.74
C LEU A 144 0.90 -3.98 -16.36
N GLY A 145 -0.38 -3.88 -16.02
CA GLY A 145 -1.23 -5.01 -15.67
C GLY A 145 -1.83 -4.83 -14.28
N ARG A 146 -1.89 -5.92 -13.50
CA ARG A 146 -2.29 -5.87 -12.09
C ARG A 146 -1.07 -5.72 -11.22
N ILE A 147 -1.03 -4.64 -10.46
CA ILE A 147 0.12 -4.17 -9.71
C ILE A 147 -0.30 -3.75 -8.31
N GLN A 148 0.61 -3.89 -7.36
CA GLN A 148 0.53 -3.16 -6.09
C GLN A 148 1.16 -1.77 -6.27
N VAL A 149 0.52 -0.76 -5.71
CA VAL A 149 1.02 0.63 -5.70
C VAL A 149 0.98 1.17 -4.28
N GLU A 150 1.86 2.12 -3.97
CA GLU A 150 1.91 2.83 -2.70
C GLU A 150 1.91 4.32 -3.00
N THR A 151 0.75 4.95 -2.80
CA THR A 151 0.56 6.39 -2.97
C THR A 151 -0.35 6.90 -1.86
N PRO A 152 -0.41 8.22 -1.61
CA PRO A 152 -1.26 8.78 -0.56
C PRO A 152 -2.76 8.41 -0.68
N TYR A 153 -3.32 8.28 -1.89
CA TYR A 153 -4.75 8.02 -2.12
C TYR A 153 -5.04 6.70 -2.85
N ALA A 154 -4.03 5.86 -3.06
CA ALA A 154 -4.16 4.52 -3.59
C ALA A 154 -2.98 3.70 -3.07
N ASN A 155 -3.25 2.77 -2.16
CA ASN A 155 -2.23 1.97 -1.50
C ASN A 155 -2.71 0.55 -1.23
N SER A 156 -1.79 -0.32 -0.81
CA SER A 156 -2.08 -1.74 -0.62
C SER A 156 -2.91 -2.05 0.62
N ASP A 157 -2.98 -1.14 1.58
CA ASP A 157 -3.58 -1.34 2.90
C ASP A 157 -3.65 -2.79 3.40
N ASP A 158 -2.48 -3.35 3.73
CA ASP A 158 -2.33 -4.78 4.00
C ASP A 158 -2.74 -5.19 5.43
N ILE A 159 -3.98 -4.89 5.81
CA ILE A 159 -4.50 -5.02 7.18
C ILE A 159 -5.36 -6.27 7.42
N ARG A 160 -5.61 -7.08 6.38
CA ARG A 160 -6.42 -8.32 6.45
C ARG A 160 -5.74 -9.49 5.72
N MET A 161 -6.52 -10.35 5.03
CA MET A 161 -5.99 -11.54 4.36
C MET A 161 -5.45 -11.27 2.95
N ALA A 162 -5.96 -10.24 2.28
CA ALA A 162 -5.55 -9.84 0.95
C ALA A 162 -5.40 -8.31 0.89
N ALA A 163 -4.19 -7.88 0.54
CA ALA A 163 -3.91 -6.47 0.29
C ALA A 163 -4.64 -5.99 -0.99
N ASN A 164 -4.82 -4.68 -1.09
CA ASN A 164 -5.31 -4.03 -2.29
C ASN A 164 -4.30 -4.10 -3.43
N THR A 165 -4.83 -4.39 -4.62
CA THR A 165 -4.11 -4.42 -5.87
C THR A 165 -4.91 -3.72 -6.95
N PHE A 166 -4.21 -3.15 -7.93
CA PHE A 166 -4.78 -2.22 -8.91
C PHE A 166 -4.45 -2.68 -10.32
N GLU A 167 -5.41 -2.60 -11.22
CA GLU A 167 -5.24 -2.81 -12.65
C GLU A 167 -4.93 -1.47 -13.31
N GLY A 168 -3.83 -1.39 -14.06
CA GLY A 168 -3.37 -0.14 -14.64
C GLY A 168 -1.94 -0.15 -15.16
N ALA A 169 -1.39 1.07 -15.24
CA ALA A 169 -0.02 1.32 -15.63
C ALA A 169 0.65 2.29 -14.65
N PHE A 170 1.94 2.08 -14.43
CA PHE A 170 2.81 2.90 -13.60
C PHE A 170 4.10 3.16 -14.36
N ALA A 171 4.63 4.38 -14.22
CA ALA A 171 6.00 4.69 -14.58
C ALA A 171 6.64 5.62 -13.55
N LYS A 172 7.93 5.42 -13.32
CA LYS A 172 8.78 6.26 -12.46
C LYS A 172 10.03 6.66 -13.23
N ILE A 173 10.45 7.91 -13.04
CA ILE A 173 11.69 8.47 -13.57
C ILE A 173 12.49 9.03 -12.40
N ASP A 174 13.73 8.59 -12.27
CA ASP A 174 14.72 9.17 -11.35
C ASP A 174 15.58 10.18 -12.13
N TYR A 175 15.36 11.48 -11.90
CA TYR A 175 16.12 12.55 -12.59
C TYR A 175 17.53 12.72 -11.99
N SER A 176 17.68 12.38 -10.72
CA SER A 176 18.93 12.38 -9.96
C SER A 176 18.76 11.48 -8.73
N ALA A 177 19.83 11.31 -7.94
CA ALA A 177 19.78 10.55 -6.70
C ALA A 177 18.73 11.05 -5.68
N ASN A 178 18.30 12.31 -5.76
CA ASN A 178 17.42 12.93 -4.77
C ASN A 178 16.09 13.41 -5.36
N LEU A 179 15.87 13.28 -6.68
CA LEU A 179 14.69 13.85 -7.34
C LEU A 179 14.09 12.81 -8.28
N SER A 180 12.84 12.45 -8.04
CA SER A 180 12.08 11.52 -8.86
C SER A 180 10.66 12.00 -9.11
N SER A 181 10.05 11.48 -10.17
CA SER A 181 8.62 11.63 -10.44
C SER A 181 8.01 10.31 -10.82
N GLN A 182 6.73 10.16 -10.54
CA GLN A 182 5.96 9.01 -10.99
C GLN A 182 4.64 9.45 -11.60
N ILE A 183 4.15 8.65 -12.54
CA ILE A 183 2.85 8.79 -13.17
C ILE A 183 2.15 7.44 -13.17
N MET A 184 0.84 7.44 -12.95
CA MET A 184 0.02 6.24 -12.97
C MET A 184 -1.33 6.49 -13.61
N PHE A 185 -1.89 5.44 -14.18
CA PHE A 185 -3.30 5.36 -14.50
C PHE A 185 -3.84 4.03 -14.00
N LEU A 186 -4.81 4.07 -13.08
CA LEU A 186 -5.42 2.88 -12.47
C LEU A 186 -6.91 2.89 -12.78
N ASN A 187 -7.47 1.78 -13.27
CA ASN A 187 -8.87 1.74 -13.70
C ASN A 187 -9.74 0.75 -12.93
N ARG A 188 -9.14 -0.26 -12.30
CA ARG A 188 -9.83 -1.21 -11.44
C ARG A 188 -8.99 -1.60 -10.24
N TRP A 189 -9.62 -2.10 -9.20
CA TRP A 189 -8.94 -2.59 -8.00
C TRP A 189 -9.70 -3.74 -7.34
N ALA A 190 -8.98 -4.53 -6.55
CA ALA A 190 -9.47 -5.62 -5.72
C ALA A 190 -8.67 -5.64 -4.42
N GLY A 191 -9.23 -6.22 -3.36
CA GLY A 191 -8.66 -6.21 -2.01
C GLY A 191 -9.70 -5.84 -0.96
N TYR A 192 -9.28 -5.83 0.30
CA TYR A 192 -10.18 -5.69 1.45
C TYR A 192 -11.03 -4.41 1.38
N ASP A 193 -10.44 -3.27 1.01
CA ASP A 193 -11.16 -1.97 0.99
C ASP A 193 -12.03 -1.78 -0.24
N SER A 194 -11.88 -2.66 -1.23
CA SER A 194 -12.75 -2.65 -2.41
C SER A 194 -14.13 -3.27 -2.12
N GLN A 195 -14.39 -3.76 -0.90
CA GLN A 195 -15.65 -4.42 -0.57
C GLN A 195 -16.83 -3.44 -0.57
N ASP A 196 -17.69 -3.60 -1.57
CA ASP A 196 -18.88 -2.79 -1.77
C ASP A 196 -20.06 -3.72 -2.12
N THR A 197 -20.72 -3.51 -3.25
CA THR A 197 -21.67 -4.46 -3.82
C THR A 197 -21.02 -5.75 -4.34
N LEU A 198 -19.71 -5.72 -4.62
CA LEU A 198 -18.91 -6.87 -5.08
C LEU A 198 -17.85 -7.26 -4.06
N SER A 199 -17.44 -8.53 -4.10
CA SER A 199 -16.49 -9.08 -3.14
C SER A 199 -15.05 -8.60 -3.37
N GLN A 200 -14.20 -8.68 -2.32
CA GLN A 200 -12.79 -8.27 -2.33
C GLN A 200 -11.93 -8.99 -3.37
N ASP A 201 -12.33 -10.20 -3.77
CA ASP A 201 -11.62 -11.06 -4.73
C ASP A 201 -11.97 -10.78 -6.20
N VAL A 202 -12.69 -9.68 -6.47
CA VAL A 202 -13.14 -9.28 -7.81
C VAL A 202 -12.63 -7.87 -8.14
N PHE A 203 -11.85 -7.75 -9.21
CA PHE A 203 -11.44 -6.44 -9.72
C PHE A 203 -12.66 -5.64 -10.21
N LYS A 204 -12.83 -4.42 -9.73
CA LYS A 204 -13.95 -3.53 -10.06
C LYS A 204 -13.49 -2.10 -10.25
N GLU A 205 -14.32 -1.25 -10.82
CA GLU A 205 -14.04 0.18 -11.00
C GLU A 205 -13.73 0.83 -9.64
N LEU A 206 -12.84 1.83 -9.61
CA LEU A 206 -12.46 2.49 -8.35
C LEU A 206 -13.61 3.34 -7.78
N TYR A 207 -14.46 3.89 -8.64
CA TYR A 207 -15.62 4.68 -8.28
C TYR A 207 -16.75 4.46 -9.29
N GLU A 208 -17.99 4.70 -8.90
CA GLU A 208 -19.18 4.45 -9.73
C GLU A 208 -19.09 5.20 -11.07
N ASP A 209 -19.29 4.47 -12.17
CA ASP A 209 -19.22 4.94 -13.55
C ASP A 209 -17.87 5.62 -13.92
N SER A 210 -16.79 5.34 -13.18
CA SER A 210 -15.49 5.98 -13.35
C SER A 210 -14.62 5.27 -14.39
N LYS A 211 -13.92 6.05 -15.23
CA LYS A 211 -12.88 5.50 -16.13
C LYS A 211 -11.58 5.18 -15.40
N GLY A 212 -11.43 5.58 -14.15
CA GLY A 212 -10.23 5.38 -13.35
C GLY A 212 -9.64 6.66 -12.77
N VAL A 213 -8.42 6.54 -12.26
CA VAL A 213 -7.64 7.62 -11.66
C VAL A 213 -6.32 7.82 -12.39
N GLY A 214 -6.04 9.07 -12.75
CA GLY A 214 -4.71 9.51 -13.16
C GLY A 214 -3.96 10.11 -11.96
N ILE A 215 -2.74 9.64 -11.70
CA ILE A 215 -1.90 10.10 -10.59
C ILE A 215 -0.57 10.60 -11.16
N ALA A 216 -0.06 11.72 -10.64
CA ALA A 216 1.30 12.16 -10.88
C ALA A 216 1.92 12.72 -9.61
N SER A 217 3.23 12.56 -9.44
CA SER A 217 3.95 13.12 -8.30
C SER A 217 5.37 13.57 -8.60
N LEU A 218 5.91 14.36 -7.68
CA LEU A 218 7.30 14.78 -7.61
C LEU A 218 7.77 14.60 -6.17
N THR A 219 8.90 13.92 -5.98
CA THR A 219 9.50 13.68 -4.67
C THR A 219 10.95 14.16 -4.66
N TYR A 220 11.31 14.89 -3.61
CA TYR A 220 12.65 15.43 -3.39
C TYR A 220 13.18 15.07 -2.00
N GLU A 221 14.27 14.29 -1.97
CA GLU A 221 15.02 13.98 -0.76
C GLU A 221 15.98 15.14 -0.43
N TYR A 222 15.57 16.00 0.50
CA TYR A 222 16.36 17.18 0.86
C TYR A 222 17.40 16.91 1.95
N ALA A 223 17.25 15.82 2.70
CA ALA A 223 18.23 15.33 3.67
C ALA A 223 18.09 13.82 3.82
N ARG A 224 19.07 13.19 4.48
CA ARG A 224 19.00 11.75 4.77
C ARG A 224 17.74 11.44 5.58
N ASN A 225 16.93 10.48 5.10
CA ASN A 225 15.66 10.10 5.71
C ASN A 225 14.70 11.29 5.83
N SER A 226 14.71 12.23 4.89
CA SER A 226 13.76 13.34 4.88
C SER A 226 13.43 13.76 3.46
N GLU A 227 12.13 13.81 3.17
CA GLU A 227 11.62 14.05 1.83
C GLU A 227 10.45 15.03 1.83
N LEU A 228 10.33 15.72 0.70
CA LEU A 228 9.18 16.54 0.32
C LEU A 228 8.53 15.88 -0.89
N SER A 229 7.24 15.57 -0.81
CA SER A 229 6.49 14.99 -1.91
C SER A 229 5.26 15.83 -2.26
N PHE A 230 4.95 15.89 -3.55
CA PHE A 230 3.76 16.56 -4.09
C PHE A 230 3.06 15.64 -5.07
N TRP A 231 1.74 15.54 -4.94
CA TRP A 231 0.91 14.58 -5.65
C TRP A 231 -0.32 15.28 -6.21
N VAL A 232 -0.70 14.89 -7.42
CA VAL A 232 -1.98 15.26 -8.04
C VAL A 232 -2.71 13.99 -8.47
N ASN A 233 -3.97 13.90 -8.09
CA ASN A 233 -4.86 12.80 -8.44
C ASN A 233 -6.07 13.38 -9.17
N HIS A 234 -6.44 12.78 -10.29
CA HIS A 234 -7.68 13.05 -10.99
C HIS A 234 -8.47 11.76 -11.06
N ILE A 235 -9.52 11.67 -10.24
CA ILE A 235 -10.39 10.50 -10.15
C ILE A 235 -11.68 10.83 -10.90
N ASP A 236 -11.91 10.14 -12.02
CA ASP A 236 -13.07 10.38 -12.88
C ASP A 236 -14.38 10.18 -12.08
N ASN A 237 -15.33 11.11 -12.25
CA ASN A 237 -16.60 11.23 -11.52
C ASN A 237 -16.53 11.39 -9.99
N MET A 238 -15.34 11.50 -9.39
CA MET A 238 -15.19 11.60 -7.93
C MET A 238 -14.59 12.94 -7.51
N SER A 239 -13.30 13.16 -7.75
CA SER A 239 -12.63 14.37 -7.27
C SER A 239 -11.27 14.62 -7.95
N GLN A 240 -10.77 15.83 -7.80
CA GLN A 240 -9.39 16.20 -8.06
C GLN A 240 -8.71 16.52 -6.74
N ILE A 241 -7.56 15.90 -6.49
CA ILE A 241 -6.86 16.00 -5.21
C ILE A 241 -5.45 16.49 -5.47
N ALA A 242 -5.05 17.56 -4.81
CA ALA A 242 -3.66 17.98 -4.67
C ALA A 242 -3.21 17.70 -3.24
N TYR A 243 -2.12 16.95 -3.08
CA TYR A 243 -1.56 16.58 -1.79
C TYR A 243 -0.07 16.92 -1.72
N ALA A 244 0.36 17.40 -0.57
CA ALA A 244 1.76 17.68 -0.30
C ALA A 244 2.12 17.18 1.09
N GLU A 245 3.33 16.66 1.22
CA GLU A 245 3.85 16.15 2.48
C GLU A 245 5.33 16.41 2.61
N MET A 246 5.74 16.78 3.82
CA MET A 246 7.13 16.83 4.25
C MET A 246 7.27 15.90 5.45
N VAL A 247 8.11 14.88 5.32
CA VAL A 247 8.38 13.91 6.39
C VAL A 247 9.87 13.70 6.55
N GLY A 248 10.28 13.31 7.75
CA GLY A 248 11.62 12.81 7.93
C GLY A 248 12.04 12.60 9.36
N ILE A 249 13.33 12.30 9.53
CA ILE A 249 13.98 12.05 10.81
C ILE A 249 15.03 13.12 11.08
N PHE A 250 14.92 13.77 12.24
CA PHE A 250 15.91 14.68 12.78
C PHE A 250 16.68 14.00 13.92
N PHE A 251 17.95 13.66 13.67
CA PHE A 251 18.83 13.02 14.64
C PHE A 251 19.42 14.04 15.62
N ILE A 252 19.18 13.84 16.92
CA ILE A 252 19.67 14.72 17.99
C ILE A 252 20.94 14.14 18.62
N ASP A 253 20.95 12.84 18.93
CA ASP A 253 22.12 12.11 19.44
C ASP A 253 22.16 10.68 18.84
N GLY A 254 22.73 10.61 17.63
CA GLY A 254 22.79 9.38 16.84
C GLY A 254 21.41 8.71 16.70
N ASP A 255 21.41 7.39 16.58
CA ASP A 255 20.17 6.62 16.46
C ASP A 255 19.40 6.51 17.79
N ALA A 256 20.07 6.76 18.91
CA ALA A 256 19.50 6.60 20.25
C ALA A 256 18.46 7.69 20.57
N PHE A 257 18.63 8.91 20.06
CA PHE A 257 17.69 10.02 20.25
C PHE A 257 17.46 10.75 18.93
N HIS A 258 16.26 10.59 18.39
CA HIS A 258 15.82 11.26 17.17
C HIS A 258 14.34 11.65 17.24
N LEU A 259 13.95 12.57 16.36
CA LEU A 259 12.59 13.05 16.19
C LEU A 259 12.13 12.70 14.78
N ASP A 260 11.05 11.94 14.66
CA ASP A 260 10.32 11.80 13.42
C ASP A 260 9.31 12.94 13.34
N TYR A 261 9.19 13.56 12.17
CA TYR A 261 8.27 14.66 11.93
C TYR A 261 7.52 14.45 10.61
N GLY A 262 6.28 14.93 10.58
CA GLY A 262 5.43 14.93 9.40
C GLY A 262 4.55 16.17 9.36
N VAL A 263 4.44 16.78 8.20
CA VAL A 263 3.47 17.84 7.89
C VAL A 263 2.84 17.51 6.56
N GLN A 264 1.51 17.46 6.51
CA GLN A 264 0.76 17.11 5.32
C GLN A 264 -0.36 18.12 5.05
N GLY A 265 -0.75 18.23 3.79
CA GLY A 265 -1.87 19.05 3.35
C GLY A 265 -2.53 18.45 2.11
N SER A 266 -3.86 18.42 2.10
CA SER A 266 -4.67 18.00 0.96
C SER A 266 -5.69 19.06 0.61
N SER A 267 -5.89 19.30 -0.68
CA SER A 267 -6.99 20.06 -1.25
C SER A 267 -7.75 19.17 -2.23
N ILE A 268 -9.01 18.90 -1.92
CA ILE A 268 -9.91 18.02 -2.64
C ILE A 268 -11.01 18.88 -3.25
N ARG A 269 -11.13 18.84 -4.57
CA ARG A 269 -12.19 19.48 -5.34
C ARG A 269 -13.12 18.43 -5.90
N GLU A 270 -14.42 18.63 -5.71
CA GLU A 270 -15.45 17.73 -6.20
C GLU A 270 -15.48 17.65 -7.73
N LEU A 271 -15.80 16.46 -8.25
CA LEU A 271 -16.20 16.23 -9.63
C LEU A 271 -17.50 15.40 -9.64
N GLY A 272 -18.33 15.57 -10.68
CA GLY A 272 -19.48 14.70 -10.91
C GLY A 272 -20.53 14.68 -9.80
N ASP A 273 -20.64 15.75 -9.00
CA ASP A 273 -21.54 15.83 -7.83
C ASP A 273 -21.35 14.68 -6.81
N SER A 274 -20.10 14.19 -6.66
CA SER A 274 -19.75 13.04 -5.82
C SER A 274 -19.95 13.23 -4.31
N GLY A 275 -20.15 14.48 -3.87
CA GLY A 275 -20.17 14.89 -2.47
C GLY A 275 -18.79 14.93 -1.81
N ILE A 276 -17.70 14.76 -2.57
CA ILE A 276 -16.34 14.63 -2.04
C ILE A 276 -15.55 15.92 -2.29
N GLU A 277 -15.41 16.72 -1.24
CA GLU A 277 -14.74 18.02 -1.25
C GLU A 277 -14.16 18.32 0.13
N GLY A 278 -13.06 19.07 0.18
CA GLY A 278 -12.58 19.65 1.41
C GLY A 278 -11.07 19.87 1.41
N ASN A 279 -10.57 20.36 2.54
CA ASN A 279 -9.14 20.49 2.77
C ASN A 279 -8.77 19.80 4.08
N VAL A 280 -7.65 19.08 4.10
CA VAL A 280 -7.15 18.41 5.30
C VAL A 280 -5.73 18.86 5.55
N TYR A 281 -5.43 19.23 6.79
CA TYR A 281 -4.06 19.53 7.22
C TYR A 281 -3.70 18.64 8.39
N GLY A 282 -2.49 18.09 8.35
CA GLY A 282 -2.00 17.18 9.36
C GLY A 282 -0.61 17.52 9.83
N LEU A 283 -0.34 17.17 11.09
CA LEU A 283 0.98 17.22 11.69
C LEU A 283 1.20 15.97 12.54
N MET A 284 2.43 15.47 12.51
CA MET A 284 2.87 14.32 13.28
C MET A 284 4.27 14.57 13.84
N SER A 285 4.49 14.08 15.05
CA SER A 285 5.78 14.14 15.75
C SER A 285 5.92 12.90 16.61
N ILE A 286 7.02 12.16 16.44
CA ILE A 286 7.35 11.00 17.27
C ILE A 286 8.76 11.17 17.83
N ILE A 287 8.87 11.22 19.14
CA ILE A 287 10.17 11.31 19.82
C ILE A 287 10.62 9.90 20.19
N HIS A 288 11.82 9.53 19.75
CA HIS A 288 12.45 8.25 20.06
C HIS A 288 13.60 8.43 21.06
N TYR A 289 13.67 7.58 22.10
CA TYR A 289 14.79 7.54 23.04
C TYR A 289 15.09 6.11 23.49
N ASN A 290 16.26 5.58 23.11
CA ASN A 290 16.73 4.23 23.48
C ASN A 290 15.67 3.12 23.26
N GLY A 291 14.96 3.18 22.13
CA GLY A 291 13.94 2.20 21.76
C GLY A 291 12.54 2.44 22.35
N ALA A 292 12.38 3.41 23.26
CA ALA A 292 11.07 3.91 23.65
C ALA A 292 10.64 5.04 22.69
N PHE A 293 9.34 5.20 22.45
CA PHE A 293 8.81 6.29 21.65
C PHE A 293 7.53 6.88 22.24
N LEU A 294 7.30 8.17 21.97
CA LEU A 294 6.05 8.88 22.24
C LEU A 294 5.66 9.67 20.99
N GLY A 295 4.48 9.38 20.45
CA GLY A 295 3.94 10.02 19.25
C GLY A 295 2.74 10.91 19.54
N ILE A 296 2.64 12.03 18.82
CA ILE A 296 1.45 12.88 18.75
C ILE A 296 1.15 13.09 17.26
N SER A 297 -0.09 12.85 16.87
CA SER A 297 -0.60 13.19 15.55
C SER A 297 -1.90 13.99 15.66
N TYR A 298 -2.12 14.87 14.68
CA TYR A 298 -3.30 15.70 14.61
C TYR A 298 -3.67 15.95 13.16
N ASN A 299 -4.96 15.79 12.84
CA ASN A 299 -5.53 16.18 11.56
C ASN A 299 -6.71 17.12 11.77
N LYS A 300 -6.86 18.07 10.84
CA LYS A 300 -8.02 18.95 10.78
C LYS A 300 -8.57 18.99 9.36
N ALA A 301 -9.81 18.56 9.22
CA ALA A 301 -10.59 18.68 8.00
C ALA A 301 -11.43 19.96 8.01
N PHE A 302 -11.49 20.62 6.86
CA PHE A 302 -12.34 21.76 6.55
C PHE A 302 -13.25 21.36 5.39
N VAL A 303 -14.52 21.13 5.71
CA VAL A 303 -15.49 20.51 4.81
C VAL A 303 -16.82 21.25 4.96
N ASP A 304 -17.52 21.45 3.85
CA ASP A 304 -18.86 22.02 3.86
C ASP A 304 -19.89 21.02 4.42
N THR A 305 -21.04 21.52 4.86
CA THR A 305 -21.97 20.74 5.73
C THR A 305 -22.55 19.49 5.06
N ASP A 306 -22.64 19.46 3.73
CA ASP A 306 -23.16 18.37 2.91
C ASP A 306 -22.07 17.57 2.18
N LYS A 307 -20.79 17.88 2.45
CA LYS A 307 -19.63 17.25 1.82
C LYS A 307 -18.88 16.34 2.79
N LYS A 308 -18.01 15.50 2.24
CA LYS A 308 -17.08 14.65 2.99
C LYS A 308 -15.69 14.67 2.36
N ILE A 309 -14.67 14.36 3.15
CA ILE A 309 -13.35 14.00 2.62
C ILE A 309 -13.29 12.52 2.26
N THR A 310 -12.20 12.11 1.62
CA THR A 310 -11.93 10.73 1.25
C THR A 310 -10.54 10.31 1.72
N ASP A 311 -10.39 9.06 2.13
CA ASP A 311 -9.09 8.40 2.31
C ASP A 311 -8.56 7.80 1.00
N GLY A 312 -9.33 7.90 -0.10
CA GLY A 312 -8.97 7.32 -1.39
C GLY A 312 -9.25 5.82 -1.43
N PHE A 313 -8.30 5.08 -1.99
CA PHE A 313 -8.39 3.64 -2.26
C PHE A 313 -7.36 2.89 -1.42
N GLY A 314 -7.69 2.63 -0.15
CA GLY A 314 -6.81 2.05 0.86
C GLY A 314 -6.88 2.81 2.19
N GLY A 315 -5.85 2.69 3.03
CA GLY A 315 -5.86 3.14 4.43
C GLY A 315 -5.73 4.66 4.66
N GLY A 316 -5.76 5.45 3.59
CA GLY A 316 -5.71 6.90 3.67
C GLY A 316 -4.33 7.51 3.87
N PRO A 317 -4.16 8.80 3.52
CA PRO A 317 -2.89 9.47 3.69
C PRO A 317 -2.70 10.12 5.06
N TYR A 318 -3.72 10.15 5.92
CA TYR A 318 -3.68 11.04 7.07
C TYR A 318 -3.09 10.39 8.33
N TYR A 319 -2.28 11.14 9.10
CA TYR A 319 -1.63 10.63 10.34
C TYR A 319 -2.55 10.14 11.47
N THR A 320 -3.86 10.32 11.33
CA THR A 320 -4.89 9.84 12.26
C THR A 320 -5.99 9.09 11.50
N SER A 321 -5.77 8.78 10.21
CA SER A 321 -6.60 7.82 9.51
C SER A 321 -6.49 6.50 10.27
N LEU A 322 -7.66 5.95 10.56
CA LEU A 322 -7.84 4.63 11.11
C LEU A 322 -8.88 3.99 10.21
N ASP A 323 -8.55 2.82 9.71
CA ASP A 323 -9.51 1.92 9.06
C ASP A 323 -10.17 1.01 10.11
#